data_AF-A0A7C5Q8Z7-F1
#
_entry.id   AF-A0A7C5Q8Z7-F1
#
_cell.length_a   1.000
_cell.length_b   1.000
_cell.length_c   1.000
_cell.angle_alpha   90.00
_cell.angle_beta   90.00
_cell.angle_gamma   90.00
#
_symmetry.space_group_name_H-M   'P 1'
#
loop_
_entity.id
_entity.type
_entity.pdbx_description
1 polymer ?
#
loop_
_entity_poly.entity_id
_entity_poly.type
_entity_poly.pdbx_seq_one_letter_code
_entity_poly.pdbx_strand_id
1 'polypeptide(L)'
;MPRIDPGWPLRDPARFLYPALIWPVVEEILFRGLLQGELRRHLGNAGIGPLTHANLVTSLVFSALHFIHHPPGWAAAVFLPSLLFGLARERSGTLLAPIVLHAFYNSGYLWLFGA
;
A
#
# COMPACT_ATOMS: atom_id res chain seq x y z
N MET A 1 -8.13 20.02 21.06
CA MET A 1 -8.00 19.42 19.71
C MET A 1 -6.52 19.35 19.39
N PRO A 2 -5.98 18.23 18.86
CA PRO A 2 -4.61 18.22 18.35
C PRO A 2 -4.48 19.34 17.31
N ARG A 3 -3.45 20.17 17.43
CA ARG A 3 -3.23 21.27 16.49
C ARG A 3 -2.64 20.64 15.21
N ILE A 4 -3.48 20.45 14.18
CA ILE A 4 -2.99 20.05 12.86
C ILE A 4 -2.07 21.18 12.39
N ASP A 5 -0.81 20.84 12.16
CA ASP A 5 0.18 21.78 11.65
C ASP A 5 0.50 21.43 10.20
N PRO A 6 -0.09 22.15 9.22
CA PRO A 6 0.06 21.81 7.81
C PRO A 6 1.51 21.83 7.31
N GLY A 7 2.40 22.54 8.03
CA GLY A 7 3.81 22.72 7.68
C GLY A 7 4.75 21.74 8.38
N TRP A 8 4.25 20.76 9.14
CA TRP A 8 5.10 19.75 9.79
C TRP A 8 6.07 19.01 8.84
N PRO A 9 5.69 18.66 7.58
CA PRO A 9 6.62 17.98 6.68
C PRO A 9 7.82 18.85 6.28
N LEU A 10 7.70 20.18 6.35
CA LEU A 10 8.81 21.10 6.03
C LEU A 10 9.85 21.15 7.15
N ARG A 11 9.45 20.83 8.39
CA ARG A 11 10.34 20.80 9.55
C ARG A 11 11.07 19.47 9.69
N ASP A 12 10.42 18.38 9.31
CA ASP A 12 11.00 17.04 9.30
C ASP A 12 10.69 16.32 7.97
N PRO A 13 11.37 16.73 6.87
CA PRO A 13 11.08 16.20 5.55
C PRO A 13 11.44 14.71 5.43
N ALA A 14 12.44 14.24 6.17
CA ALA A 14 12.84 12.83 6.13
C ALA A 14 11.73 11.92 6.68
N ARG A 15 11.10 12.32 7.79
CA ARG A 15 9.97 11.59 8.40
C ARG A 15 8.73 11.54 7.51
N PHE A 16 8.60 12.47 6.57
CA PHE A 16 7.56 12.45 5.54
C PHE A 16 7.98 11.65 4.30
N LEU A 17 9.07 12.05 3.64
CA LEU A 17 9.48 11.53 2.33
C LEU A 17 9.76 10.02 2.36
N TYR A 18 10.35 9.52 3.45
CA TYR A 18 10.70 8.11 3.56
C TYR A 18 9.46 7.18 3.51
N PRO A 19 8.49 7.28 4.43
CA PRO A 19 7.29 6.44 4.40
C PRO A 19 6.26 6.87 3.34
N ALA A 20 6.29 8.13 2.88
CA ALA A 20 5.34 8.61 1.87
C ALA A 20 5.73 8.22 0.43
N LEU A 21 7.03 8.17 0.10
CA LEU A 21 7.48 8.04 -1.28
C LEU A 21 8.44 6.86 -1.48
N ILE A 22 9.45 6.71 -0.63
CA ILE A 22 10.51 5.72 -0.84
C ILE A 22 10.03 4.31 -0.48
N TRP A 23 9.44 4.16 0.70
CA TRP A 23 8.99 2.87 1.19
C TRP A 23 7.87 2.23 0.34
N PRO A 24 6.85 2.99 -0.13
CA PRO A 24 5.84 2.46 -1.05
C PRO A 24 6.42 1.83 -2.32
N VAL A 25 7.50 2.38 -2.88
CA VAL A 25 8.15 1.80 -4.07
C VAL A 25 8.69 0.41 -3.77
N VAL A 26 9.38 0.25 -2.63
CA VAL A 26 9.92 -1.04 -2.21
C VAL A 26 8.79 -2.05 -1.97
N GLU A 27 7.75 -1.63 -1.26
CA GLU A 27 6.59 -2.48 -0.98
C GLU A 27 5.90 -2.93 -2.27
N GLU A 28 5.61 -2.02 -3.20
CA GLU A 28 4.94 -2.41 -4.45
C GLU A 28 5.80 -3.31 -5.34
N ILE A 29 7.13 -3.15 -5.34
CA ILE A 29 8.02 -4.09 -6.04
C ILE A 29 7.92 -5.49 -5.43
N LEU A 30 8.01 -5.60 -4.10
CA LEU A 30 7.97 -6.89 -3.41
C LEU A 30 6.60 -7.56 -3.51
N PHE A 31 5.54 -6.83 -3.17
CA PHE A 31 4.21 -7.41 -3.05
C PHE A 31 3.50 -7.51 -4.40
N ARG A 32 3.55 -6.47 -5.24
CA ARG A 32 2.80 -6.46 -6.51
C ARG A 32 3.67 -7.03 -7.61
N GLY A 33 4.95 -6.69 -7.62
CA GLY A 33 5.92 -7.18 -8.59
C GLY A 33 6.15 -8.67 -8.44
N LEU A 34 6.65 -9.09 -7.28
CA LEU A 34 7.06 -10.47 -7.03
C LEU A 34 5.90 -11.33 -6.54
N LEU A 35 5.34 -11.06 -5.35
CA LEU A 35 4.37 -11.98 -4.73
C LEU A 35 3.07 -12.14 -5.54
N GLN A 36 2.37 -11.04 -5.83
CA GLN A 36 1.14 -11.08 -6.65
C GLN A 36 1.45 -11.55 -8.06
N GLY A 37 2.60 -11.17 -8.61
CA GLY A 37 3.06 -11.60 -9.93
C GLY A 37 3.19 -13.12 -10.01
N GLU A 38 3.89 -13.72 -9.06
CA GLU A 38 4.13 -15.17 -9.01
C GLU A 38 2.85 -15.94 -8.70
N LEU A 39 2.07 -15.49 -7.72
CA LEU A 39 0.77 -16.08 -7.42
C LEU A 39 -0.16 -16.07 -8.64
N ARG A 40 -0.15 -15.00 -9.44
CA ARG A 40 -0.96 -14.92 -10.66
C ARG A 40 -0.46 -15.85 -11.76
N ARG A 41 0.84 -16.18 -11.82
CA ARG A 41 1.37 -17.20 -12.74
C ARG A 41 0.87 -18.60 -12.41
N HIS A 42 0.71 -18.92 -11.13
CA HIS A 42 0.25 -20.23 -10.68
C HIS A 42 -1.27 -20.37 -10.59
N LEU A 43 -1.95 -19.36 -10.06
CA LEU A 43 -3.40 -19.37 -9.81
C LEU A 43 -4.21 -18.84 -11.01
N GLY A 44 -3.54 -18.24 -11.99
CA GLY A 44 -4.17 -17.59 -13.13
C GLY A 44 -4.98 -16.36 -12.72
N ASN A 45 -6.00 -16.04 -13.53
CA ASN A 45 -6.86 -14.87 -13.35
C ASN A 45 -8.17 -15.19 -12.62
N ALA A 46 -8.30 -16.36 -12.01
CA ALA A 46 -9.48 -16.70 -11.22
C ALA A 46 -9.60 -15.76 -10.02
N GLY A 47 -10.84 -15.43 -9.63
CA GLY A 47 -11.08 -14.47 -8.57
C GLY A 47 -12.56 -14.22 -8.29
N ILE A 48 -12.82 -13.20 -7.47
CA ILE A 48 -14.16 -12.76 -7.07
C ILE A 48 -14.39 -11.37 -7.67
N GLY A 49 -15.27 -11.29 -8.67
CA GLY A 49 -15.54 -10.05 -9.38
C GLY A 49 -14.27 -9.46 -10.02
N PRO A 50 -13.88 -8.21 -9.71
CA PRO A 50 -12.69 -7.59 -10.29
C PRO A 50 -11.37 -8.02 -9.62
N LEU A 51 -11.40 -8.77 -8.53
CA LEU A 51 -10.22 -9.11 -7.72
C LEU A 51 -9.76 -10.55 -7.98
N THR A 52 -8.49 -10.74 -8.34
CA THR A 52 -7.92 -12.09 -8.44
C THR A 52 -7.61 -12.70 -7.08
N HIS A 53 -7.54 -14.03 -7.00
CA HIS A 53 -7.04 -14.72 -5.81
C HIS A 53 -5.60 -14.29 -5.46
N ALA A 54 -4.77 -14.00 -6.46
CA ALA A 54 -3.41 -13.51 -6.23
C ALA A 54 -3.41 -12.16 -5.49
N ASN A 55 -4.30 -11.24 -5.85
CA ASN A 55 -4.47 -9.96 -5.13
C ASN A 55 -4.99 -10.18 -3.70
N LEU A 56 -6.00 -11.03 -3.53
CA LEU A 56 -6.55 -11.34 -2.21
C LEU A 56 -5.47 -11.87 -1.25
N VAL A 57 -4.72 -12.89 -1.68
CA VAL A 57 -3.65 -13.49 -0.87
C VAL A 57 -2.52 -12.49 -0.62
N THR A 58 -2.08 -11.76 -1.64
CA THR A 58 -1.05 -10.72 -1.48
C THR A 58 -1.48 -9.67 -0.46
N SER A 59 -2.74 -9.24 -0.51
CA SER A 59 -3.27 -8.23 0.41
C SER A 59 -3.43 -8.73 1.83
N LEU A 60 -3.77 -10.00 2.03
CA LEU A 60 -3.78 -10.64 3.35
C LEU A 60 -2.37 -10.67 3.94
N VAL A 61 -1.37 -11.11 3.16
CA VAL A 61 0.04 -11.14 3.60
C VAL A 61 0.56 -9.73 3.91
N PHE A 62 0.27 -8.77 3.04
CA PHE A 62 0.67 -7.37 3.22
C PHE A 62 0.11 -6.79 4.52
N SER A 63 -1.21 -6.94 4.74
CA SER A 63 -1.87 -6.47 5.97
C SER A 63 -1.39 -7.22 7.22
N ALA A 64 -1.15 -8.54 7.14
CA ALA A 64 -0.60 -9.32 8.25
C ALA A 64 0.78 -8.81 8.69
N LEU A 65 1.67 -8.46 7.76
CA LEU A 65 3.00 -7.92 8.09
C LEU A 65 2.92 -6.53 8.75
N HIS A 66 1.84 -5.78 8.54
CA HIS A 66 1.64 -4.48 9.20
C HIS A 66 1.34 -4.63 10.70
N PHE A 67 0.91 -5.80 11.18
CA PHE A 67 0.73 -6.04 12.63
C PHE A 67 2.05 -6.03 13.41
N ILE A 68 3.20 -6.14 12.73
CA ILE A 68 4.52 -6.07 13.38
C ILE A 68 4.82 -4.65 13.86
N HIS A 69 4.38 -3.64 13.10
CA HIS A 69 4.78 -2.24 13.32
C HIS A 69 3.60 -1.30 13.62
N HIS A 70 2.35 -1.76 13.49
CA HIS A 70 1.15 -0.93 13.67
C HIS A 70 0.17 -1.52 14.69
N PRO A 71 -0.62 -0.66 15.37
CA PRO A 71 -1.74 -1.12 16.18
C PRO A 71 -2.71 -1.98 15.37
N PRO A 72 -3.34 -3.01 15.98
CA PRO A 72 -4.17 -3.99 15.25
C PRO A 72 -5.24 -3.39 14.34
N GLY A 73 -5.92 -2.33 14.79
CA GLY A 73 -6.96 -1.67 13.99
C GLY A 73 -6.42 -1.03 12.72
N TRP A 74 -5.26 -0.37 12.80
CA TRP A 74 -4.61 0.24 11.63
C TRP A 74 -4.02 -0.81 10.70
N ALA A 75 -3.38 -1.85 11.26
CA ALA A 75 -2.85 -2.96 10.46
C ALA A 75 -3.94 -3.69 9.65
N ALA A 76 -5.10 -3.94 10.26
CA ALA A 76 -6.26 -4.51 9.58
C ALA A 76 -6.83 -3.56 8.51
N ALA A 77 -6.89 -2.26 8.78
CA ALA A 77 -7.41 -1.26 7.83
C ALA A 77 -6.59 -1.19 6.53
N VAL A 78 -5.29 -1.49 6.58
CA VAL A 78 -4.38 -1.55 5.41
C VAL A 78 -4.82 -2.58 4.37
N PHE A 79 -5.63 -3.57 4.73
CA PHE A 79 -6.14 -4.58 3.78
C PHE A 79 -6.90 -3.95 2.61
N LEU A 80 -7.77 -2.96 2.87
CA LEU A 80 -8.58 -2.31 1.83
C LEU A 80 -7.74 -1.52 0.79
N PRO A 81 -6.84 -0.59 1.18
CA PRO A 81 -5.98 0.08 0.21
C PRO A 81 -5.07 -0.91 -0.52
N SER A 82 -4.60 -1.96 0.17
CA SER A 82 -3.80 -3.03 -0.43
C SER A 82 -4.52 -3.72 -1.60
N LEU A 83 -5.82 -3.99 -1.47
CA LEU A 83 -6.64 -4.56 -2.55
C LEU A 83 -6.73 -3.62 -3.75
N LEU A 84 -6.88 -2.32 -3.50
CA LEU A 84 -6.95 -1.29 -4.54
C LEU A 84 -5.63 -1.17 -5.29
N PHE A 85 -4.49 -1.25 -4.61
CA PHE A 85 -3.17 -1.26 -5.26
C PHE A 85 -3.02 -2.50 -6.15
N GLY A 86 -3.39 -3.68 -5.64
CA GLY A 86 -3.38 -4.92 -6.43
C GLY A 86 -4.30 -4.86 -7.65
N LEU A 87 -5.47 -4.24 -7.51
CA LEU A 87 -6.41 -4.02 -8.63
C LEU A 87 -5.86 -3.03 -9.65
N ALA A 88 -5.19 -1.96 -9.20
CA ALA A 88 -4.52 -1.00 -10.09
C ALA A 88 -3.40 -1.67 -10.88
N ARG A 89 -2.63 -2.59 -10.25
CA ARG A 89 -1.65 -3.42 -10.96
C ARG A 89 -2.30 -4.30 -12.01
N GLU A 90 -3.42 -4.95 -11.67
CA GLU A 90 -4.11 -5.88 -12.57
C GLU A 90 -4.70 -5.16 -13.79
N ARG A 91 -5.29 -3.99 -13.59
CA ARG A 91 -5.89 -3.21 -14.69
C ARG A 91 -4.86 -2.51 -15.57
N SER A 92 -3.79 -1.98 -14.99
CA SER A 92 -2.78 -1.23 -15.75
C SER A 92 -1.69 -2.12 -16.35
N GLY A 93 -1.47 -3.32 -15.79
CA GLY A 93 -0.32 -4.18 -16.12
C GLY A 93 1.02 -3.67 -15.59
N THR A 94 1.11 -2.44 -15.07
CA THR A 94 2.36 -1.78 -14.67
C THR A 94 2.51 -1.68 -13.15
N LEU A 95 3.75 -1.55 -12.67
CA LEU A 95 4.02 -1.19 -11.27
C LEU A 95 3.86 0.31 -10.98
N LEU A 96 3.88 1.16 -12.01
CA LEU A 96 3.78 2.60 -11.81
C LEU A 96 2.42 3.00 -11.20
N ALA A 97 1.32 2.41 -11.70
CA ALA A 97 -0.02 2.71 -11.20
C ALA A 97 -0.20 2.43 -9.69
N PRO A 98 0.11 1.23 -9.15
CA PRO A 98 0.03 1.00 -7.72
C PRO A 98 1.03 1.84 -6.91
N ILE A 99 2.24 2.09 -7.42
CA ILE A 99 3.24 2.93 -6.73
C ILE A 99 2.70 4.34 -6.52
N VAL A 100 2.18 4.97 -7.57
CA VAL A 100 1.63 6.33 -7.49
C VAL A 100 0.43 6.38 -6.55
N LEU A 101 -0.46 5.40 -6.64
CA LEU A 101 -1.64 5.31 -5.79
C LEU A 101 -1.28 5.12 -4.31
N HIS A 102 -0.29 4.26 -4.03
CA HIS A 102 0.20 4.01 -2.68
C HIS A 102 0.92 5.25 -2.11
N ALA A 103 1.80 5.87 -2.88
CA ALA A 103 2.48 7.10 -2.48
C ALA A 103 1.48 8.24 -2.19
N PHE A 104 0.44 8.38 -3.02
CA PHE A 104 -0.63 9.35 -2.79
C PHE A 104 -1.39 9.07 -1.48
N TYR A 105 -1.77 7.82 -1.24
CA TYR A 105 -2.46 7.41 -0.02
C TYR A 105 -1.62 7.68 1.23
N ASN A 106 -0.35 7.25 1.25
CA ASN A 106 0.55 7.48 2.38
C ASN A 106 0.84 8.97 2.59
N SER A 107 1.02 9.74 1.52
CA SER A 107 1.21 11.20 1.60
C SER A 107 0.03 11.88 2.29
N GLY A 108 -1.21 11.54 1.88
CA GLY A 108 -2.42 12.08 2.50
C GLY A 108 -2.57 11.66 3.96
N TYR A 109 -2.36 10.38 4.26
CA TYR A 109 -2.43 9.85 5.62
C TYR A 109 -1.40 10.52 6.55
N LEU A 110 -0.13 10.54 6.14
CA LEU A 110 0.93 11.14 6.94
C LEU A 110 0.71 12.63 7.10
N TRP A 111 0.33 13.35 6.04
CA TRP A 111 0.11 14.79 6.15
C TRP A 111 -0.97 15.13 7.18
N LEU A 112 -2.07 14.37 7.21
CA LEU A 112 -3.20 14.59 8.11
C LEU A 112 -2.96 14.07 9.55
N PHE A 113 -2.19 12.99 9.72
CA PHE A 113 -2.11 12.24 10.98
C PHE A 113 -0.68 12.02 11.52
N GLY A 114 0.35 12.46 10.80
CA GLY A 114 1.76 12.24 11.15
C GLY A 114 2.38 13.31 12.07
N ALA A 115 1.66 14.42 12.30
CA ALA A 115 2.08 15.54 13.16
C ALA A 115 2.05 15.18 14.66
#